data_AF-A0A6S6YAX2-F1
#
_entry.id   AF-A0A6S6YAX2-F1
#
_cell.length_a   1.000
_cell.length_b   1.000
_cell.length_c   1.000
_cell.angle_alpha   90.00
_cell.angle_beta   90.00
_cell.angle_gamma   90.00
#
_symmetry.space_group_name_H-M   'P 1'
#
loop_
_entity.id
_entity.type
_entity.pdbx_description
1 polymer ?
#
loop_
_entity_poly.entity_id
_entity_poly.type
_entity_poly.pdbx_seq_one_letter_code
_entity_poly.pdbx_strand_id
1 'polypeptide(L)'
;MTGKHLTGTVIYGYLWADEKRERWIVDEKVATIVRRIFAMTMDGHGPYQIAQQLTADKVEIPAVHLARHGEGVNKNKTFKDIYGWGSSTIVDILKKREYLGHTVNFKTRKHFKDKKSHYVDESEWTIFENTHEAIIDQATFDNVQRIRGNVRRYPDGWGKAHPLTGLMYCADCGDKMYVHRTNNGKCIPQYTCSQYSKVPVGTLCPTQHRINADVVMTLIADTLRAIASYSKNDRTEFIQTVKEAQIAQQSGSIAQKKKRLSEARKQSEELENCCVKSMRTKFSASCRNRVLPPLTRGTPMSRTSFPVKLRNWNRPSPVTSTSSSL
;
A
#
# COMPACT_ATOMS: atom_id res chain seq x y z
N MET A 1 2.06 -23.68 9.65
CA MET A 1 1.08 -23.13 10.63
C MET A 1 -0.24 -23.01 9.89
N THR A 2 -1.33 -23.50 10.46
CA THR A 2 -2.67 -23.38 9.89
C THR A 2 -3.09 -21.91 9.89
N GLY A 3 -3.49 -21.36 8.73
CA GLY A 3 -3.81 -19.94 8.53
C GLY A 3 -5.13 -19.51 9.18
N LYS A 4 -5.34 -19.86 10.45
CA LYS A 4 -6.53 -19.50 11.22
C LYS A 4 -6.61 -17.97 11.39
N HIS A 5 -7.83 -17.45 11.32
CA HIS A 5 -8.10 -16.05 11.61
C HIS A 5 -7.90 -15.79 13.11
N LEU A 6 -7.03 -14.83 13.44
CA LEU A 6 -6.84 -14.39 14.83
C LEU A 6 -7.86 -13.31 15.23
N THR A 7 -8.57 -12.74 14.25
CA THR A 7 -9.58 -11.71 14.45
C THR A 7 -10.92 -12.35 14.79
N GLY A 8 -11.51 -11.95 15.93
CA GLY A 8 -12.84 -12.41 16.36
C GLY A 8 -14.02 -11.80 15.60
N THR A 9 -13.79 -11.17 14.44
CA THR A 9 -14.80 -10.47 13.65
C THR A 9 -14.57 -10.71 12.16
N VAL A 10 -15.66 -10.92 11.42
CA VAL A 10 -15.63 -11.12 9.96
C VAL A 10 -15.65 -9.77 9.22
N ILE A 11 -15.07 -9.74 8.04
CA ILE A 11 -15.15 -8.58 7.14
C ILE A 11 -16.49 -8.57 6.38
N TYR A 12 -16.87 -7.40 5.86
CA TYR A 12 -18.07 -7.26 5.04
C TYR A 12 -18.00 -8.15 3.79
N GLY A 13 -19.10 -8.80 3.41
CA GLY A 13 -19.14 -9.76 2.29
C GLY A 13 -18.91 -11.21 2.70
N TYR A 14 -18.58 -11.46 3.97
CA TYR A 14 -18.33 -12.80 4.50
C TYR A 14 -19.10 -13.03 5.81
N LEU A 15 -19.37 -14.30 6.10
CA LEU A 15 -20.02 -14.78 7.33
C LEU A 15 -19.20 -15.93 7.94
N TRP A 16 -19.41 -16.21 9.22
CA TRP A 16 -18.84 -17.39 9.85
C TRP A 16 -19.54 -18.67 9.35
N ALA A 17 -18.77 -19.67 8.94
CA ALA A 17 -19.26 -20.97 8.52
C ALA A 17 -19.88 -21.77 9.68
N ASP A 18 -19.19 -21.71 10.82
CA ASP A 18 -19.39 -22.61 11.94
C ASP A 18 -19.50 -21.80 13.23
N GLU A 19 -20.22 -22.32 14.23
CA GLU A 19 -20.28 -21.74 15.57
C GLU A 19 -18.89 -21.64 16.23
N LYS A 20 -17.96 -22.51 15.81
CA LYS A 20 -16.55 -22.52 16.24
C LYS A 20 -15.72 -21.36 15.65
N ARG A 21 -16.28 -20.59 14.72
CA ARG A 21 -15.66 -19.39 14.11
C ARG A 21 -14.26 -19.65 13.52
N GLU A 22 -14.11 -20.77 12.79
CA GLU A 22 -12.82 -21.13 12.20
C GLU A 22 -12.70 -20.77 10.71
N ARG A 23 -13.82 -20.71 9.98
CA ARG A 23 -13.86 -20.52 8.53
C ARG A 23 -14.85 -19.43 8.12
N TRP A 24 -14.52 -18.71 7.05
CA TRP A 24 -15.39 -17.72 6.43
C TRP A 24 -16.07 -18.32 5.19
N ILE A 25 -17.37 -18.03 5.04
CA ILE A 25 -18.18 -18.32 3.84
C ILE A 25 -18.57 -16.98 3.21
N VAL A 26 -18.67 -16.94 1.88
CA VAL A 26 -19.12 -15.78 1.15
C VAL A 26 -20.63 -15.57 1.36
N ASP A 27 -21.03 -14.37 1.77
CA ASP A 27 -22.43 -13.95 1.69
C ASP A 27 -22.67 -13.37 0.30
N GLU A 28 -23.30 -14.13 -0.60
CA GLU A 28 -23.43 -13.73 -2.00
C GLU A 28 -24.19 -12.41 -2.19
N LYS A 29 -25.15 -12.08 -1.32
CA LYS A 29 -25.91 -10.82 -1.40
C LYS A 29 -24.98 -9.62 -1.16
N VAL A 30 -24.09 -9.75 -0.19
CA VAL A 30 -23.16 -8.69 0.20
C VAL A 30 -21.91 -8.70 -0.67
N ALA A 31 -21.44 -9.87 -1.09
CA ALA A 31 -20.35 -10.04 -2.03
C ALA A 31 -20.67 -9.35 -3.36
N THR A 32 -21.92 -9.40 -3.83
CA THR A 32 -22.37 -8.65 -5.01
C THR A 32 -22.12 -7.14 -4.87
N ILE A 33 -22.37 -6.57 -3.67
CA ILE A 33 -22.10 -5.16 -3.38
C ILE A 33 -20.59 -4.89 -3.39
N VAL A 34 -19.78 -5.77 -2.81
CA VAL A 34 -18.32 -5.66 -2.85
C VAL A 34 -17.81 -5.70 -4.29
N ARG A 35 -18.22 -6.68 -5.10
CA ARG A 35 -17.88 -6.76 -6.53
C ARG A 35 -18.28 -5.48 -7.27
N ARG A 36 -19.47 -4.94 -6.98
CA ARG A 36 -19.95 -3.68 -7.54
C ARG A 36 -19.06 -2.49 -7.17
N ILE A 37 -18.57 -2.41 -5.94
CA ILE A 37 -17.62 -1.35 -5.50
C ILE A 37 -16.31 -1.42 -6.31
N PHE A 38 -15.76 -2.62 -6.49
CA PHE A 38 -14.55 -2.82 -7.29
C PHE A 38 -14.79 -2.47 -8.77
N ALA A 39 -15.91 -2.90 -9.35
CA ALA A 39 -16.30 -2.58 -10.73
C ALA A 39 -16.44 -1.05 -10.95
N MET A 40 -17.19 -0.35 -10.08
CA MET A 40 -17.33 1.11 -10.19
C MET A 40 -15.99 1.84 -10.11
N THR A 41 -15.04 1.31 -9.33
CA THR A 41 -13.69 1.88 -9.25
C THR A 41 -12.89 1.63 -10.54
N MET A 42 -13.05 0.46 -11.17
CA MET A 42 -12.48 0.16 -12.49
C MET A 42 -13.02 1.09 -13.58
N ASP A 43 -14.31 1.47 -13.48
CA ASP A 43 -14.95 2.46 -14.36
C ASP A 43 -14.46 3.90 -14.09
N GLY A 44 -13.63 4.10 -13.07
CA GLY A 44 -13.02 5.39 -12.73
C GLY A 44 -13.82 6.25 -11.77
N HIS A 45 -14.84 5.70 -11.10
CA HIS A 45 -15.58 6.43 -10.06
C HIS A 45 -14.71 6.59 -8.80
N GLY A 46 -14.72 7.80 -8.23
CA GLY A 46 -14.04 8.08 -6.97
C GLY A 46 -14.79 7.48 -5.76
N PRO A 47 -14.10 7.17 -4.64
CA PRO A 47 -14.72 6.67 -3.41
C PRO A 47 -15.94 7.46 -2.89
N TYR A 48 -15.97 8.78 -3.10
CA TYR A 48 -17.10 9.63 -2.73
C TYR A 48 -18.31 9.43 -3.64
N GLN A 49 -18.08 9.33 -4.96
CA GLN A 49 -19.15 9.06 -5.93
C GLN A 49 -19.76 7.69 -5.68
N ILE A 50 -18.91 6.69 -5.42
CA ILE A 50 -19.34 5.34 -5.05
C ILE A 50 -20.19 5.37 -3.77
N ALA A 51 -19.73 6.08 -2.74
CA ALA A 51 -20.47 6.22 -1.50
C ALA A 51 -21.84 6.90 -1.69
N GLN A 52 -21.91 7.98 -2.49
CA GLN A 52 -23.17 8.63 -2.81
C GLN A 52 -24.12 7.71 -3.58
N GLN A 53 -23.62 6.96 -4.55
CA GLN A 53 -24.43 6.02 -5.32
C GLN A 53 -25.01 4.92 -4.43
N LEU A 54 -24.19 4.30 -3.58
CA LEU A 54 -24.65 3.26 -2.65
C LEU A 54 -25.65 3.79 -1.62
N THR A 55 -25.47 5.04 -1.18
CA THR A 55 -26.42 5.73 -0.29
C THR A 55 -27.76 5.96 -1.01
N ALA A 56 -27.73 6.41 -2.27
CA ALA A 56 -28.92 6.64 -3.09
C ALA A 56 -29.69 5.34 -3.36
N ASP A 57 -28.96 4.24 -3.60
CA ASP A 57 -29.52 2.91 -3.82
C ASP A 57 -30.00 2.24 -2.52
N LYS A 58 -29.90 2.93 -1.37
CA LYS A 58 -30.27 2.43 -0.04
C LYS A 58 -29.58 1.12 0.32
N VAL A 59 -28.29 1.02 0.01
CA VAL A 59 -27.46 -0.12 0.41
C VAL A 59 -26.99 0.09 1.84
N GLU A 60 -27.17 -0.92 2.69
CA GLU A 60 -26.81 -0.85 4.10
C GLU A 60 -25.29 -0.79 4.31
N ILE A 61 -24.86 0.07 5.25
CA ILE A 61 -23.43 0.19 5.57
C ILE A 61 -22.89 -1.09 6.22
N PRO A 62 -21.58 -1.38 6.05
CA PRO A 62 -20.97 -2.59 6.59
C PRO A 62 -21.16 -2.80 8.10
N ALA A 63 -21.12 -1.70 8.86
CA ALA A 63 -21.28 -1.76 10.31
C ALA A 63 -22.69 -2.20 10.74
N VAL A 64 -23.73 -1.80 9.99
CA VAL A 64 -25.12 -2.20 10.27
C VAL A 64 -25.34 -3.65 9.87
N HIS A 65 -24.87 -4.04 8.68
CA HIS A 65 -24.98 -5.42 8.23
C HIS A 65 -24.32 -6.38 9.23
N LEU A 66 -23.08 -6.11 9.66
CA LEU A 66 -22.41 -6.92 10.67
C LEU A 66 -23.17 -6.93 12.00
N ALA A 67 -23.69 -5.78 12.45
CA ALA A 67 -24.46 -5.68 13.69
C ALA A 67 -25.73 -6.55 13.66
N ARG A 68 -26.42 -6.64 12.51
CA ARG A 68 -27.60 -7.52 12.33
C ARG A 68 -27.27 -9.00 12.47
N HIS A 69 -26.04 -9.39 12.13
CA HIS A 69 -25.53 -10.73 12.34
C HIS A 69 -24.90 -10.93 13.73
N GLY A 70 -25.02 -9.95 14.65
CA GLY A 70 -24.42 -9.99 15.98
C GLY A 70 -22.89 -9.82 15.99
N GLU A 71 -22.32 -9.42 14.86
CA GLU A 71 -20.88 -9.29 14.62
C GLU A 71 -20.46 -7.81 14.57
N GLY A 72 -19.15 -7.57 14.71
CA GLY A 72 -18.58 -6.23 14.58
C GLY A 72 -18.44 -5.46 15.89
N VAL A 73 -17.49 -4.52 15.87
CA VAL A 73 -17.16 -3.68 17.04
C VAL A 73 -18.33 -2.76 17.43
N ASN A 74 -19.19 -2.43 16.47
CA ASN A 74 -20.32 -1.50 16.65
C ASN A 74 -21.67 -2.20 16.82
N LYS A 75 -21.70 -3.50 17.14
CA LYS A 75 -22.95 -4.28 17.25
C LYS A 75 -23.99 -3.72 18.23
N ASN A 76 -23.55 -3.03 19.29
CA ASN A 76 -24.42 -2.45 20.31
C ASN A 76 -24.71 -0.95 20.10
N LYS A 77 -24.27 -0.38 18.97
CA LYS A 77 -24.38 1.07 18.73
C LYS A 77 -25.59 1.37 17.85
N THR A 78 -26.37 2.38 18.23
CA THR A 78 -27.43 2.93 17.38
C THR A 78 -26.83 3.77 16.27
N PHE A 79 -27.18 3.45 15.02
CA PHE A 79 -26.73 4.17 13.84
C PHE A 79 -27.71 5.30 13.50
N LYS A 80 -27.20 6.53 13.38
CA LYS A 80 -28.01 7.70 13.00
C LYS A 80 -28.50 7.63 11.56
N ASP A 81 -27.66 7.09 10.68
CA ASP A 81 -27.97 6.83 9.27
C ASP A 81 -27.46 5.43 8.90
N ILE A 82 -28.37 4.57 8.48
CA ILE A 82 -28.10 3.17 8.12
C ILE A 82 -27.53 3.05 6.70
N TYR A 83 -27.78 4.05 5.85
CA TYR A 83 -27.38 4.07 4.44
C TYR A 83 -26.25 5.07 4.16
N GLY A 84 -25.81 5.83 5.17
CA GLY A 84 -24.78 6.86 5.04
C GLY A 84 -23.38 6.28 4.82
N TRP A 85 -23.03 5.96 3.57
CA TRP A 85 -21.71 5.46 3.22
C TRP A 85 -20.64 6.54 3.34
N GLY A 86 -19.58 6.24 4.10
CA GLY A 86 -18.39 7.08 4.17
C GLY A 86 -17.40 6.75 3.05
N SER A 87 -16.77 7.77 2.47
CA SER A 87 -15.69 7.58 1.48
C SER A 87 -14.50 6.81 2.07
N SER A 88 -14.22 6.98 3.36
CA SER A 88 -13.22 6.20 4.10
C SER A 88 -13.56 4.71 4.15
N THR A 89 -14.83 4.36 4.37
CA THR A 89 -15.29 2.96 4.39
C THR A 89 -15.07 2.27 3.04
N ILE A 90 -15.36 2.96 1.94
CA ILE A 90 -15.07 2.45 0.59
C ILE A 90 -13.57 2.25 0.40
N VAL A 91 -12.76 3.23 0.79
CA VAL A 91 -11.29 3.12 0.74
C VAL A 91 -10.77 1.93 1.54
N ASP A 92 -11.32 1.69 2.72
CA ASP A 92 -10.92 0.57 3.58
C ASP A 92 -11.32 -0.78 2.99
N ILE A 93 -12.48 -0.88 2.33
CA ILE A 93 -12.88 -2.09 1.58
C ILE A 93 -11.89 -2.35 0.45
N LEU A 94 -11.61 -1.33 -0.37
CA LEU A 94 -10.72 -1.47 -1.52
C LEU A 94 -9.28 -1.81 -1.13
N LYS A 95 -8.83 -1.51 0.10
CA LYS A 95 -7.47 -1.82 0.58
C LYS A 95 -7.30 -3.24 1.13
N LYS A 96 -8.39 -3.91 1.52
CA LYS A 96 -8.32 -5.22 2.21
C LYS A 96 -7.91 -6.31 1.24
N ARG A 97 -6.75 -6.92 1.48
CA ARG A 97 -6.25 -8.09 0.73
C ARG A 97 -7.04 -9.36 1.07
N GLU A 98 -7.82 -9.32 2.13
CA GLU A 98 -8.69 -10.43 2.54
C GLU A 98 -9.73 -10.79 1.47
N TYR A 99 -10.16 -9.85 0.63
CA TYR A 99 -11.07 -10.14 -0.50
C TYR A 99 -10.48 -11.04 -1.59
N LEU A 100 -9.15 -11.25 -1.58
CA LEU A 100 -8.43 -12.20 -2.42
C LEU A 100 -8.41 -13.63 -1.84
N GLY A 101 -9.10 -13.88 -0.71
CA GLY A 101 -9.08 -15.16 -0.02
C GLY A 101 -7.88 -15.34 0.92
N HIS A 102 -7.16 -14.26 1.24
CA HIS A 102 -5.96 -14.30 2.08
C HIS A 102 -6.28 -13.97 3.55
N THR A 103 -5.67 -14.67 4.50
CA THR A 103 -5.73 -14.29 5.92
C THR A 103 -4.53 -13.40 6.26
N VAL A 104 -4.80 -12.16 6.63
CA VAL A 104 -3.77 -11.21 7.05
C VAL A 104 -3.77 -11.06 8.56
N ASN A 105 -2.73 -11.58 9.21
CA ASN A 105 -2.54 -11.56 10.66
C ASN A 105 -1.46 -10.54 11.08
N PHE A 106 -1.48 -10.16 12.36
CA PHE A 106 -0.48 -9.28 13.00
C PHE A 106 -0.42 -7.83 12.47
N LYS A 107 -1.57 -7.25 12.09
CA LYS A 107 -1.66 -5.83 11.69
C LYS A 107 -1.29 -4.84 12.79
N THR A 108 -1.37 -5.27 14.05
CA THR A 108 -1.06 -4.46 15.22
C THR A 108 -0.10 -5.19 16.14
N ARG A 109 0.92 -4.48 16.62
CA ARG A 109 1.85 -4.97 17.64
C ARG A 109 1.65 -4.19 18.93
N LYS A 110 1.64 -4.91 20.04
CA LYS A 110 1.67 -4.31 21.37
C LYS A 110 3.11 -4.30 21.86
N HIS A 111 3.62 -3.13 22.20
CA HIS A 111 4.91 -3.02 22.86
C HIS A 111 4.72 -3.36 24.35
N PHE A 112 5.66 -4.11 24.94
CA PHE A 112 5.51 -4.62 26.31
C PHE A 112 5.33 -3.51 27.35
N LYS A 113 5.92 -2.34 27.13
CA LYS A 113 5.83 -1.18 28.03
C LYS A 113 4.63 -0.27 27.75
N ASP A 114 4.01 -0.39 26.58
CA ASP A 114 2.88 0.46 26.19
C ASP A 114 1.56 -0.29 26.35
N LYS A 115 0.60 0.38 27.00
CA LYS A 115 -0.76 -0.16 27.10
C LYS A 115 -1.51 -0.10 25.75
N LYS A 116 -1.00 0.65 24.77
CA LYS A 116 -1.61 0.85 23.45
C LYS A 116 -1.01 -0.08 22.40
N SER A 117 -1.86 -0.57 21.50
CA SER A 117 -1.45 -1.30 20.30
C SER A 117 -1.10 -0.31 19.19
N HIS A 118 0.01 -0.54 18.50
CA HIS A 118 0.43 0.26 17.35
C HIS A 118 0.22 -0.55 16.07
N TYR A 119 -0.24 0.12 15.01
CA TYR A 119 -0.28 -0.48 13.69
C TYR A 119 1.15 -0.66 13.17
N VAL A 120 1.37 -1.80 12.53
CA VAL A 120 2.68 -2.18 11.99
C VAL A 120 2.67 -1.99 10.48
N ASP A 121 3.83 -1.70 9.91
CA ASP A 121 4.03 -1.63 8.47
C ASP A 121 3.61 -2.93 7.76
N GLU A 122 3.15 -2.80 6.51
CA GLU A 122 2.64 -3.93 5.73
C GLU A 122 3.69 -5.03 5.50
N SER A 123 4.98 -4.68 5.55
CA SER A 123 6.10 -5.62 5.41
C SER A 123 6.22 -6.60 6.59
N GLU A 124 5.67 -6.26 7.75
CA GLU A 124 5.69 -7.11 8.93
C GLU A 124 4.42 -7.96 9.07
N TRP A 125 3.45 -7.79 8.16
CA TRP A 125 2.21 -8.56 8.20
C TRP A 125 2.47 -10.01 7.79
N THR A 126 1.86 -10.95 8.51
CA THR A 126 1.89 -12.35 8.11
C THR A 126 0.66 -12.64 7.25
N ILE A 127 0.89 -12.87 5.96
CA ILE A 127 -0.16 -13.15 4.98
C ILE A 127 -0.16 -14.65 4.70
N PHE A 128 -1.30 -15.30 4.93
CA PHE A 128 -1.55 -16.68 4.53
C PHE A 128 -2.44 -16.66 3.29
N GLU A 129 -1.92 -17.17 2.19
CA GLU A 129 -2.64 -17.19 0.91
C GLU A 129 -3.72 -18.28 0.87
N ASN A 130 -4.79 -18.04 0.10
CA ASN A 130 -5.85 -19.00 -0.23
C ASN A 130 -6.45 -19.78 0.96
N THR A 131 -6.80 -19.04 2.01
CA THR A 131 -7.41 -19.57 3.23
C THR A 131 -8.93 -19.71 3.16
N HIS A 132 -9.58 -18.87 2.36
CA HIS A 132 -11.02 -18.83 2.16
C HIS A 132 -11.35 -18.42 0.73
N GLU A 133 -12.62 -18.52 0.34
CA GLU A 133 -13.07 -18.20 -1.01
C GLU A 133 -12.89 -16.70 -1.32
N ALA A 134 -12.30 -16.39 -2.47
CA ALA A 134 -12.05 -15.01 -2.89
C ALA A 134 -13.31 -14.40 -3.52
N ILE A 135 -13.65 -13.18 -3.13
CA ILE A 135 -14.74 -12.41 -3.78
C ILE A 135 -14.22 -11.72 -5.06
N ILE A 136 -12.94 -11.33 -5.07
CA ILE A 136 -12.28 -10.59 -6.16
C ILE A 136 -11.02 -11.32 -6.59
N ASP A 137 -10.68 -11.25 -7.88
CA ASP A 137 -9.45 -11.78 -8.45
C ASP A 137 -8.24 -10.84 -8.27
N GLN A 138 -7.04 -11.40 -8.30
CA GLN A 138 -5.79 -10.66 -8.14
C GLN A 138 -5.64 -9.53 -9.17
N ALA A 139 -6.01 -9.78 -10.43
CA ALA A 139 -5.83 -8.80 -11.50
C ALA A 139 -6.75 -7.57 -11.32
N THR A 140 -8.01 -7.77 -10.92
CA THR A 140 -8.91 -6.66 -10.58
C THR A 140 -8.39 -5.88 -9.38
N PHE A 141 -7.93 -6.55 -8.33
CA PHE A 141 -7.39 -5.89 -7.14
C PHE A 141 -6.18 -5.00 -7.47
N ASP A 142 -5.22 -5.52 -8.23
CA ASP A 142 -4.00 -4.80 -8.61
C ASP A 142 -4.31 -3.59 -9.51
N ASN A 143 -5.25 -3.74 -10.45
CA ASN A 143 -5.71 -2.64 -11.27
C ASN A 143 -6.39 -1.55 -10.46
N VAL A 144 -7.24 -1.91 -9.50
CA VAL A 144 -7.86 -0.95 -8.60
C VAL A 144 -6.81 -0.24 -7.75
N GLN A 145 -5.80 -0.94 -7.21
CA GLN A 145 -4.71 -0.27 -6.50
C GLN A 145 -3.94 0.69 -7.41
N ARG A 146 -3.70 0.32 -8.67
CA ARG A 146 -3.03 1.19 -9.65
C ARG A 146 -3.85 2.44 -9.98
N ILE A 147 -5.15 2.30 -10.21
CA ILE A 147 -6.07 3.42 -10.47
C ILE A 147 -6.11 4.35 -9.26
N ARG A 148 -6.18 3.79 -8.05
CA ARG A 148 -6.19 4.56 -6.80
C ARG A 148 -4.84 5.20 -6.47
N GLY A 149 -3.73 4.55 -6.82
CA GLY A 149 -2.38 5.11 -6.68
C GLY A 149 -2.16 6.31 -7.60
N ASN A 150 -2.75 6.26 -8.79
CA ASN A 150 -2.78 7.37 -9.75
C ASN A 150 -3.94 8.33 -9.46
N VAL A 151 -4.00 8.84 -8.23
CA VAL A 151 -5.11 9.69 -7.73
C VAL A 151 -5.43 10.81 -8.72
N ARG A 152 -6.50 10.62 -9.50
CA ARG A 152 -7.18 11.72 -10.19
C ARG A 152 -7.90 12.50 -9.09
N ARG A 153 -7.39 13.68 -8.76
CA ARG A 153 -8.00 14.54 -7.75
C ARG A 153 -9.43 14.87 -8.19
N TYR A 154 -10.32 14.89 -7.20
CA TYR A 154 -11.72 15.17 -7.42
C TYR A 154 -11.89 16.48 -8.22
N PRO A 155 -12.86 16.53 -9.13
CA PRO A 155 -13.37 17.80 -9.60
C PRO A 155 -13.81 18.62 -8.37
N ASP A 156 -13.40 19.89 -8.27
CA ASP A 156 -13.52 20.73 -7.06
C ASP A 156 -14.98 21.13 -6.72
N GLY A 157 -15.96 20.24 -6.87
CA GLY A 157 -17.40 20.54 -6.71
C GLY A 157 -17.99 21.39 -7.86
N TRP A 158 -17.14 21.97 -8.72
CA TRP A 158 -17.51 22.89 -9.81
C TRP A 158 -17.20 22.31 -11.20
N GLY A 159 -17.39 21.00 -11.40
CA GLY A 159 -17.04 20.32 -12.65
C GLY A 159 -15.53 20.02 -12.76
N LYS A 160 -15.03 19.81 -13.98
CA LYS A 160 -13.71 19.20 -14.27
C LYS A 160 -12.54 19.80 -13.48
N ALA A 161 -11.68 18.92 -12.97
CA ALA A 161 -10.39 19.30 -12.38
C ALA A 161 -9.50 20.01 -13.41
N HIS A 162 -8.71 20.97 -12.96
CA HIS A 162 -7.79 21.70 -13.83
C HIS A 162 -6.68 20.75 -14.37
N PRO A 163 -6.23 20.89 -15.63
CA PRO A 163 -5.27 19.96 -16.25
C PRO A 163 -3.97 19.72 -15.48
N LEU A 164 -3.41 20.74 -14.81
CA LEU A 164 -2.15 20.63 -14.06
C LEU A 164 -2.35 20.34 -12.57
N THR A 165 -3.56 19.96 -12.15
CA THR A 165 -3.85 19.64 -10.75
C THR A 165 -2.94 18.52 -10.26
N GLY A 166 -2.05 18.83 -9.32
CA GLY A 166 -1.10 17.87 -8.73
C GLY A 166 0.25 17.75 -9.43
N LEU A 167 0.47 18.49 -10.52
CA LEU A 167 1.76 18.58 -11.22
C LEU A 167 2.56 19.82 -10.81
N MET A 168 1.90 20.84 -10.25
CA MET A 168 2.53 22.09 -9.83
C MET A 168 3.09 22.00 -8.40
N TYR A 169 4.32 22.46 -8.24
CA TYR A 169 5.05 22.54 -6.96
C TYR A 169 5.58 23.96 -6.76
N CYS A 170 5.60 24.41 -5.51
CA CYS A 170 6.16 25.70 -5.14
C CYS A 170 7.70 25.61 -5.14
N ALA A 171 8.37 26.59 -5.75
CA ALA A 171 9.83 26.63 -5.78
C ALA A 171 10.44 26.80 -4.37
N ASP A 172 9.84 27.65 -3.54
CA ASP A 172 10.40 28.01 -2.23
C ASP A 172 10.31 26.88 -1.19
N CYS A 173 9.13 26.27 -1.03
CA CYS A 173 8.93 25.20 -0.03
C CYS A 173 8.97 23.78 -0.59
N GLY A 174 8.99 23.62 -1.92
CA GLY A 174 8.93 22.31 -2.58
C GLY A 174 7.58 21.58 -2.47
N ASP A 175 6.62 22.13 -1.73
CA ASP A 175 5.30 21.54 -1.56
C ASP A 175 4.37 21.77 -2.77
N LYS A 176 3.30 20.99 -2.83
CA LYS A 176 2.31 21.05 -3.93
C LYS A 176 1.55 22.37 -3.93
N MET A 177 1.18 22.85 -5.11
CA MET A 177 0.23 23.95 -5.28
C MET A 177 -1.18 23.40 -5.58
N TYR A 178 -2.21 23.98 -4.96
CA TYR A 178 -3.61 23.63 -5.17
C TYR A 178 -4.33 24.71 -5.99
N VAL A 179 -5.28 24.28 -6.82
CA VAL A 179 -6.14 25.19 -7.56
C VAL A 179 -7.28 25.63 -6.65
N HIS A 180 -7.42 26.93 -6.46
CA HIS A 180 -8.55 27.57 -5.84
C HIS A 180 -9.28 28.40 -6.89
N ARG A 181 -10.61 28.41 -6.86
CA ARG A 181 -11.43 29.29 -7.70
C ARG A 181 -11.98 30.39 -6.80
N THR A 182 -11.78 31.64 -7.19
CA THR A 182 -12.34 32.78 -6.45
C THR A 182 -13.84 32.87 -6.71
N ASN A 183 -14.63 33.15 -5.67
CA ASN A 183 -16.10 33.21 -5.74
C ASN A 183 -16.66 34.62 -6.01
N ASN A 184 -15.83 35.55 -6.51
CA ASN A 184 -16.21 36.95 -6.73
C ASN A 184 -16.78 37.16 -8.15
N GLY A 185 -17.79 36.38 -8.54
CA GLY A 185 -18.52 36.51 -9.82
C GLY A 185 -17.75 36.06 -11.08
N LYS A 186 -16.41 36.20 -11.10
CA LYS A 186 -15.54 35.61 -12.12
C LYS A 186 -14.83 34.40 -11.50
N CYS A 187 -15.24 33.20 -11.92
CA CYS A 187 -14.70 31.93 -11.46
C CYS A 187 -13.29 31.68 -12.05
N ILE A 188 -12.30 32.48 -11.64
CA ILE A 188 -10.94 32.40 -12.20
C ILE A 188 -10.14 31.37 -11.40
N PRO A 189 -9.60 30.32 -12.06
CA PRO A 189 -8.74 29.34 -11.40
C PRO A 189 -7.37 29.94 -11.07
N GLN A 190 -6.92 29.76 -9.83
CA GLN A 190 -5.65 30.26 -9.32
C GLN A 190 -4.90 29.15 -8.57
N TYR A 191 -3.62 28.96 -8.85
CA TYR A 191 -2.74 28.10 -8.07
C TYR A 191 -2.28 28.84 -6.81
N THR A 192 -2.45 28.22 -5.65
CA THR A 192 -1.96 28.72 -4.36
C THR A 192 -1.07 27.67 -3.71
N CYS A 193 0.01 28.10 -3.07
CA CYS A 193 0.86 27.20 -2.29
C CYS A 193 0.06 26.54 -1.15
N SER A 194 0.15 25.21 -1.03
CA SER A 194 -0.63 24.45 -0.05
C SER A 194 -0.22 24.68 1.40
N GLN A 195 1.04 25.07 1.61
CA GLN A 195 1.65 25.10 2.93
C GLN A 195 1.47 26.45 3.63
N TYR A 196 1.27 27.53 2.85
CA TYR A 196 1.12 28.89 3.38
C TYR A 196 -0.01 29.03 4.42
N SER A 197 -1.10 28.28 4.26
CA SER A 197 -2.25 28.31 5.19
C SER A 197 -2.20 27.23 6.28
N LYS A 198 -1.24 26.31 6.23
CA LYS A 198 -1.15 25.16 7.14
C LYS A 198 -0.11 25.35 8.25
N VAL A 199 1.00 26.02 7.93
CA VAL A 199 1.99 26.46 8.92
C VAL A 199 1.78 27.94 9.21
N PRO A 200 2.35 28.47 10.32
CA PRO A 200 2.33 29.91 10.56
C PRO A 200 2.81 30.67 9.32
N VAL A 201 2.05 31.70 8.96
CA VAL A 201 2.28 32.51 7.76
C VAL A 201 3.70 33.06 7.78
N GLY A 202 4.44 32.88 6.68
CA GLY A 202 5.83 33.36 6.58
C GLY A 202 6.90 32.37 7.01
N THR A 203 6.57 31.20 7.57
CA THR A 203 7.58 30.23 8.03
C THR A 203 8.31 29.51 6.90
N LEU A 204 7.57 28.99 5.90
CA LEU A 204 8.14 28.21 4.78
C LEU A 204 8.08 28.94 3.44
N CYS A 205 7.13 29.86 3.28
CA CYS A 205 7.05 30.74 2.12
C CYS A 205 6.90 32.18 2.63
N PRO A 206 7.70 33.14 2.11
CA PRO A 206 7.61 34.53 2.52
C PRO A 206 6.27 35.18 2.12
N THR A 207 5.66 34.72 1.02
CA THR A 207 4.35 35.19 0.54
C THR A 207 3.42 34.01 0.22
N GLN A 208 2.16 34.30 -0.08
CA GLN A 208 1.14 33.28 -0.34
C GLN A 208 1.30 32.55 -1.69
N HIS A 209 2.24 32.96 -2.54
CA HIS A 209 2.46 32.49 -3.92
C HIS A 209 1.16 32.10 -4.63
N ARG A 210 0.52 33.10 -5.22
CA ARG A 210 -0.66 32.93 -6.05
C ARG A 210 -0.34 33.19 -7.51
N ILE A 211 -0.77 32.29 -8.38
CA ILE A 211 -0.56 32.39 -9.82
C ILE A 211 -1.87 32.09 -10.53
N ASN A 212 -2.29 32.97 -11.45
CA ASN A 212 -3.46 32.71 -12.29
C ASN A 212 -3.20 31.50 -13.21
N ALA A 213 -4.14 30.56 -13.28
CA ALA A 213 -3.92 29.33 -14.01
C ALA A 213 -3.80 29.56 -15.53
N ASP A 214 -4.51 30.56 -16.08
CA ASP A 214 -4.45 30.90 -17.50
C ASP A 214 -3.05 31.35 -17.94
N VAL A 215 -2.34 32.09 -17.07
CA VAL A 215 -0.96 32.53 -17.34
C VAL A 215 -0.03 31.32 -17.42
N VAL A 216 -0.18 30.38 -16.48
CA VAL A 216 0.60 29.13 -16.48
C VAL A 216 0.31 28.30 -17.73
N MET A 217 -0.95 28.16 -18.10
CA MET A 217 -1.36 27.42 -19.29
C MET A 217 -0.80 28.04 -20.57
N THR A 218 -0.80 29.37 -20.66
CA THR A 218 -0.24 30.10 -21.81
C THR A 218 1.27 29.87 -21.91
N LEU A 219 1.99 30.00 -20.80
CA LEU A 219 3.43 29.78 -20.75
C LEU A 219 3.82 28.34 -21.10
N ILE A 220 3.03 27.36 -20.65
CA ILE A 220 3.22 25.95 -21.04
C ILE A 220 2.94 25.75 -22.53
N ALA A 221 1.87 26.34 -23.07
CA ALA A 221 1.56 26.24 -24.49
C ALA A 221 2.68 26.87 -25.35
N ASP A 222 3.23 28.01 -24.94
CA ASP A 222 4.34 28.68 -25.63
C ASP A 222 5.62 27.85 -25.60
N THR A 223 5.98 27.30 -24.43
CA THR A 223 7.15 26.43 -24.32
C THR A 223 6.97 25.15 -25.14
N LEU A 224 5.79 24.53 -25.14
CA LEU A 224 5.49 23.38 -25.99
C LEU A 224 5.57 23.73 -27.49
N ARG A 225 5.09 24.92 -27.90
CA ARG A 225 5.24 25.41 -29.27
C ARG A 225 6.69 25.63 -29.66
N ALA A 226 7.50 26.20 -28.77
CA ALA A 226 8.93 26.41 -28.99
C ALA A 226 9.71 25.09 -29.08
N ILE A 227 9.36 24.10 -28.25
CA ILE A 227 9.93 22.74 -28.35
C ILE A 227 9.52 22.09 -29.68
N ALA A 228 8.26 22.25 -30.09
CA ALA A 228 7.78 21.70 -31.35
C ALA A 228 8.42 22.36 -32.58
N SER A 229 8.70 23.66 -32.55
CA SER A 229 9.42 24.34 -33.63
C SER A 229 10.90 23.94 -33.66
N TYR A 230 11.55 23.85 -32.51
CA TYR A 230 12.94 23.38 -32.40
C TYR A 230 13.08 21.94 -32.93
N SER A 231 12.16 21.04 -32.58
CA SER A 231 12.14 19.66 -33.08
C SER A 231 11.93 19.55 -34.60
N LYS A 232 11.29 20.54 -35.24
CA LYS A 232 11.10 20.55 -36.70
C LYS A 232 12.34 21.02 -37.44
N ASN A 233 13.11 21.92 -36.83
CA ASN A 233 14.28 22.53 -37.46
C ASN A 233 15.54 21.67 -37.27
N ASP A 234 15.75 21.06 -36.10
CA ASP A 234 16.94 20.25 -35.80
C ASP A 234 16.60 18.95 -35.06
N ARG A 235 16.10 17.98 -35.81
CA ARG A 235 15.59 16.72 -35.25
C ARG A 235 16.70 15.87 -34.61
N THR A 236 17.92 15.90 -35.15
CA THR A 236 19.05 15.10 -34.67
C THR A 236 19.62 15.63 -33.36
N GLU A 237 19.83 16.94 -33.28
CA GLU A 237 20.30 17.62 -32.06
C GLU A 237 19.25 17.48 -30.95
N PHE A 238 17.96 17.70 -31.25
CA PHE A 238 16.88 17.52 -30.29
C PHE A 238 16.84 16.11 -29.70
N ILE A 239 16.96 15.07 -30.53
CA ILE A 239 16.99 13.67 -30.04
C ILE A 239 18.19 13.44 -29.14
N GLN A 240 19.35 14.03 -29.45
CA GLN A 240 20.56 13.91 -28.65
C GLN A 240 20.40 14.58 -27.28
N THR A 241 19.92 15.83 -27.25
CA THR A 241 19.67 16.58 -26.01
C THR A 241 18.62 15.90 -25.13
N VAL A 242 17.53 15.39 -25.72
CA VAL A 242 16.50 14.65 -24.98
C VAL A 242 17.03 13.34 -24.41
N LYS A 243 17.83 12.59 -25.19
CA LYS A 243 18.49 11.36 -24.70
C LYS A 243 19.42 11.67 -23.54
N GLU A 244 20.23 12.72 -23.64
CA GLU A 244 21.17 13.13 -22.59
C GLU A 244 20.42 13.56 -21.32
N ALA A 245 19.37 14.37 -21.43
CA ALA A 245 18.53 14.76 -20.30
C ALA A 245 17.83 13.56 -19.64
N GLN A 246 17.38 12.60 -20.44
CA GLN A 246 16.72 11.39 -19.94
C GLN A 246 17.71 10.46 -19.24
N ILE A 247 18.93 10.31 -19.76
CA ILE A 247 20.03 9.58 -19.10
C ILE A 247 20.42 10.28 -17.79
N ALA A 248 20.48 11.61 -17.76
CA ALA A 248 20.77 12.36 -16.54
C ALA A 248 19.70 12.15 -15.45
N GLN A 249 18.41 12.23 -15.80
CA GLN A 249 17.32 11.94 -14.85
C GLN A 249 17.31 10.47 -14.39
N GLN A 250 17.48 9.53 -15.33
CA GLN A 250 17.49 8.10 -15.01
C GLN A 250 18.70 7.73 -14.15
N SER A 251 19.87 8.28 -14.41
CA SER A 251 21.09 8.00 -13.63
C SER A 251 20.95 8.46 -12.18
N GLY A 252 20.32 9.63 -11.93
CA GLY A 252 19.98 10.09 -10.58
C GLY A 252 19.01 9.15 -9.85
N SER A 253 17.92 8.74 -10.51
CA SER A 253 16.95 7.79 -9.93
C SER A 253 17.56 6.39 -9.70
N ILE A 254 18.40 5.93 -10.62
CA ILE A 254 19.10 4.65 -10.54
C ILE A 254 20.14 4.68 -9.41
N ALA A 255 20.89 5.77 -9.26
CA ALA A 255 21.84 5.93 -8.16
C ALA A 255 21.13 5.88 -6.80
N GLN A 256 19.98 6.55 -6.68
CA GLN A 256 19.18 6.54 -5.45
C GLN A 256 18.58 5.16 -5.15
N LYS A 257 18.09 4.44 -6.18
CA LYS A 257 17.62 3.05 -6.04
C LYS A 257 18.77 2.09 -5.69
N LYS A 258 19.95 2.24 -6.29
CA LYS A 258 21.15 1.44 -5.96
C LYS A 258 21.61 1.68 -4.51
N LYS A 259 21.56 2.92 -4.03
CA LYS A 259 21.86 3.27 -2.64
C LYS A 259 20.87 2.61 -1.67
N ARG A 260 19.56 2.68 -1.95
CA ARG A 260 18.55 1.98 -1.15
C ARG A 260 18.72 0.46 -1.16
N LEU A 261 19.10 -0.11 -2.30
CA LEU A 261 19.37 -1.55 -2.43
C LEU A 261 20.59 -1.97 -1.59
N SER A 262 21.66 -1.18 -1.56
CA SER A 262 22.85 -1.50 -0.74
C SER A 262 22.57 -1.34 0.76
N GLU A 263 21.79 -0.34 1.17
CA GLU A 263 21.33 -0.16 2.55
C GLU A 263 20.45 -1.34 3.00
N ALA A 264 19.47 -1.75 2.19
CA ALA A 264 18.61 -2.90 2.50
C ALA A 264 19.41 -4.23 2.58
N ARG A 265 20.42 -4.42 1.70
CA ARG A 265 21.31 -5.59 1.76
C ARG A 265 22.12 -5.63 3.05
N LYS A 266 22.73 -4.50 3.45
CA LYS A 266 23.46 -4.41 4.73
C LYS A 266 22.57 -4.73 5.92
N GLN A 267 21.35 -4.20 5.94
CA GLN A 267 20.38 -4.52 7.00
C GLN A 267 20.02 -6.01 7.03
N SER A 268 19.89 -6.67 5.87
CA SER A 268 19.67 -8.12 5.81
C SER A 268 20.85 -8.91 6.35
N GLU A 269 22.08 -8.55 5.98
CA GLU A 269 23.31 -9.21 6.46
C GLU A 269 23.50 -9.02 7.98
N GLU A 270 23.19 -7.83 8.51
CA GLU A 270 23.21 -7.56 9.95
C GLU A 270 22.19 -8.43 10.71
N LEU A 271 20.98 -8.57 10.16
CA LEU A 271 19.93 -9.42 10.72
C LEU A 271 20.32 -10.90 10.69
N GLU A 272 20.89 -11.39 9.59
CA GLU A 272 21.41 -12.76 9.48
C GLU A 272 22.51 -13.03 10.52
N ASN A 273 23.47 -12.12 10.64
CA ASN A 273 24.55 -12.22 11.63
C ASN A 273 24.03 -12.18 13.08
N CYS A 274 23.03 -11.35 13.36
CA CYS A 274 22.39 -11.29 14.66
C CYS A 274 21.63 -12.60 14.98
N CYS A 275 20.96 -13.18 13.97
CA CYS A 275 20.26 -14.45 14.09
C CYS A 275 21.24 -15.61 14.36
N VAL A 276 22.37 -15.68 13.64
CA VAL A 276 23.44 -16.66 13.87
C VAL A 276 24.04 -16.52 15.27
N LYS A 277 24.33 -15.30 15.72
CA LYS A 277 24.81 -15.05 17.10
C LYS A 277 23.80 -15.52 18.14
N SER A 278 22.51 -15.21 17.98
CA SER A 278 21.43 -15.64 18.88
C SER A 278 21.28 -17.16 18.93
N MET A 279 21.38 -17.84 17.78
CA MET A 279 21.38 -19.32 17.72
C MET A 279 22.58 -19.91 18.47
N ARG A 280 23.77 -19.32 18.34
CA ARG A 280 24.99 -19.79 19.00
C ARG A 280 24.95 -19.61 20.52
N THR A 281 24.42 -18.49 21.04
CA THR A 281 24.23 -18.30 22.48
C THR A 281 23.17 -19.24 23.05
N LYS A 282 22.06 -19.47 22.34
CA LYS A 282 21.04 -20.46 22.76
C LYS A 282 21.58 -21.88 22.76
N PHE A 283 22.41 -22.25 21.77
CA PHE A 283 23.09 -23.55 21.74
C PHE A 283 24.09 -23.70 22.90
N SER A 284 24.88 -22.66 23.18
CA SER A 284 25.81 -22.63 24.32
C SER A 284 25.11 -22.69 25.69
N ALA A 285 23.94 -22.06 25.82
CA ALA A 285 23.11 -22.15 27.02
C ALA A 285 22.47 -23.54 27.17
N SER A 286 22.02 -24.15 26.07
CA SER A 286 21.49 -25.52 26.05
C SER A 286 22.55 -26.57 26.40
N CYS A 287 23.81 -26.37 26.01
CA CYS A 287 24.91 -27.26 26.40
C CYS A 287 25.35 -27.09 27.85
N ARG A 288 25.08 -25.94 28.50
CA ARG A 288 25.35 -25.73 29.93
C ARG A 288 24.33 -26.38 30.86
N ASN A 289 23.10 -26.63 30.39
CA ASN A 289 22.03 -27.28 31.16
C ASN A 289 21.93 -28.81 30.96
N ARG A 290 22.86 -29.44 30.24
CA ARG A 290 23.05 -30.89 30.29
C ARG A 290 24.27 -31.21 31.14
N VAL A 291 24.01 -31.56 32.40
CA VAL A 291 24.96 -32.31 33.22
C VAL A 291 25.28 -33.60 32.47
N LEU A 292 26.50 -33.70 31.94
CA LEU A 292 27.08 -34.96 31.50
C LEU A 292 27.32 -35.81 32.74
N PRO A 293 26.74 -37.03 32.86
CA PRO A 293 27.12 -37.93 33.93
C PRO A 293 28.57 -38.39 33.74
N PRO A 294 29.29 -38.68 34.84
CA PRO A 294 30.73 -38.94 34.81
C PRO A 294 31.05 -40.22 34.04
N LEU A 295 32.09 -40.16 33.21
CA LEU A 295 32.68 -41.30 32.52
C LEU A 295 33.28 -42.27 33.53
N THR A 296 32.59 -43.37 33.82
CA THR A 296 33.18 -44.56 34.47
C THR A 296 33.76 -45.49 33.40
N ARG A 297 34.96 -46.00 33.67
CA ARG A 297 35.70 -46.91 32.79
C ARG A 297 34.99 -48.26 32.66
N GLY A 298 34.82 -48.69 31.41
CA GLY A 298 34.80 -50.10 31.02
C GLY A 298 33.45 -50.71 30.65
N THR A 299 33.11 -50.75 29.35
CA THR A 299 32.67 -51.94 28.57
C THR A 299 32.36 -51.56 27.10
N PRO A 300 32.49 -52.50 26.13
CA PRO A 300 32.56 -52.18 24.70
C PRO A 300 31.19 -52.19 23.98
N MET A 301 31.11 -51.36 22.92
CA MET A 301 30.22 -51.37 21.74
C MET A 301 28.75 -51.85 21.86
N SER A 302 27.83 -50.99 21.41
CA SER A 302 26.97 -51.34 20.26
C SER A 302 26.44 -50.10 19.53
N ARG A 303 26.48 -50.19 18.20
CA ARG A 303 25.89 -49.25 17.23
C ARG A 303 24.37 -49.29 17.35
N THR A 304 23.69 -48.14 17.52
CA THR A 304 22.46 -47.80 16.78
C THR A 304 21.92 -46.42 17.16
N SER A 305 21.40 -45.71 16.14
CA SER A 305 20.45 -44.59 16.17
C SER A 305 20.95 -43.17 16.45
N PHE A 306 21.62 -42.56 15.46
CA PHE A 306 21.50 -41.13 15.18
C PHE A 306 20.50 -40.94 14.02
N PRO A 307 19.34 -40.29 14.19
CA PRO A 307 18.56 -39.85 13.05
C PRO A 307 19.09 -38.52 12.53
N VAL A 308 19.66 -38.63 11.33
CA VAL A 308 19.92 -37.59 10.34
C VAL A 308 18.67 -36.77 10.09
N LYS A 309 18.77 -35.43 10.18
CA LYS A 309 17.96 -34.48 9.37
C LYS A 309 18.53 -33.05 9.44
N LEU A 310 19.67 -32.85 8.78
CA LEU A 310 20.14 -31.54 8.32
C LEU A 310 20.76 -31.73 6.93
N ARG A 311 19.91 -31.90 5.92
CA ARG A 311 20.22 -31.64 4.51
C ARG A 311 18.99 -31.06 3.84
N ASN A 312 19.23 -30.10 2.95
CA ASN A 312 18.31 -29.33 2.11
C ASN A 312 17.90 -27.95 2.65
N TRP A 313 18.89 -27.06 2.73
CA TRP A 313 18.71 -25.69 2.25
C TRP A 313 19.57 -25.54 1.01
N ASN A 314 18.93 -25.69 -0.15
CA ASN A 314 19.56 -25.57 -1.44
C ASN A 314 19.77 -24.08 -1.76
N ARG A 315 20.94 -23.82 -2.35
CA ARG A 315 21.42 -22.53 -2.86
C ARG A 315 20.45 -21.88 -3.87
N PRO A 316 20.51 -20.55 -4.06
CA PRO A 316 19.97 -19.91 -5.26
C PRO A 316 20.78 -20.35 -6.49
N SER A 317 20.07 -20.66 -7.59
CA SER A 317 20.66 -21.04 -8.88
C SER A 317 21.48 -19.90 -9.49
N PRO A 318 22.66 -20.17 -10.09
CA PRO A 318 23.36 -19.17 -10.89
C PRO A 318 22.69 -19.06 -12.27
N VAL A 319 22.36 -17.83 -12.66
CA VAL A 319 21.98 -17.48 -14.03
C VAL A 319 23.26 -17.47 -14.87
N THR A 320 23.44 -18.47 -15.73
CA THR A 320 24.44 -18.43 -16.79
C THR A 320 23.84 -17.82 -18.04
N SER A 321 24.35 -16.66 -18.40
CA SER A 321 24.26 -16.07 -19.74
C SER A 321 24.99 -16.96 -20.76
N THR A 322 24.30 -17.38 -21.81
CA THR A 322 24.93 -17.76 -23.08
C THR A 322 24.35 -16.91 -24.19
N SER A 323 25.16 -15.94 -24.61
CA SER A 323 25.17 -15.42 -25.97
C SER A 323 25.58 -16.55 -26.92
N SER A 324 24.79 -16.78 -27.98
CA SER A 324 25.32 -17.20 -29.28
C SER A 324 24.30 -16.81 -30.35
N SER A 325 24.72 -15.87 -31.17
CA SER A 325 24.15 -15.55 -32.47
C SER A 325 24.28 -16.75 -33.41
N LEU A 326 23.22 -17.01 -34.18
CA LEU A 326 23.25 -17.23 -35.62
C LEU A 326 21.92 -16.72 -36.20
#